data_AF-A0A381RM19-F1
#
_entry.id   AF-A0A381RM19-F1
#
_cell.length_a   1.000
_cell.length_b   1.000
_cell.length_c   1.000
_cell.angle_alpha   90.00
_cell.angle_beta   90.00
_cell.angle_gamma   90.00
#
_symmetry.space_group_name_H-M   'P 1'
#
loop_
_entity.id
_entity.type
_entity.pdbx_description
1 polymer ?
#
loop_
_entity_poly.entity_id
_entity_poly.type
_entity_poly.pdbx_seq_one_letter_code
_entity_poly.pdbx_strand_id
1 'polypeptide(L)'
;MEFLQYLLYLLLTLGILVTVHEFGHFFVARMSGVDVVRFSIGFGRPLLNYTDSKGTEFVLATIPLGGYVQMREDEPDEEDRDQAVRTFPSLSVGWRIAIALGGPAANFFFAWMVYWVLFAAGTTVVVPVLGSPDSDTVAHVAGIRGGEEIIQVDDAVTPSWSQVNMQLAARLGDSGKIKVTTSRRGERADYWLPIDRWHAGVDDPNLMDSLGLTMSFEPVIARVEVGSVAEAGGLLSGDRILSINDDVVTSWTDFVDHVRQGHETELVLRVRRQTGDAFLSVMPETRQDIDGTVFGFAGVAPVVPTRKVQFSVGEALWRGIEEVQSKTTLTLGLLKKMVLGLVSTRNLSGPITIAKVAGDSAQAGW
;
A
#
# COMPACT_ATOMS: atom_id res chain seq x y z
N MET A 1 -4.22 -3.07 23.17
CA MET A 1 -3.89 -1.73 22.68
C MET A 1 -3.99 -1.68 21.16
N GLU A 2 -3.29 -2.57 20.44
CA GLU A 2 -3.35 -2.69 18.96
C GLU A 2 -4.76 -2.72 18.35
N PHE A 3 -5.66 -3.56 18.87
CA PHE A 3 -7.03 -3.66 18.32
C PHE A 3 -7.82 -2.34 18.37
N LEU A 4 -7.72 -1.60 19.48
CA LEU A 4 -8.41 -0.32 19.63
C LEU A 4 -7.84 0.73 18.68
N GLN A 5 -6.53 0.69 18.45
CA GLN A 5 -5.84 1.54 17.51
C GLN A 5 -6.23 1.25 16.05
N TYR A 6 -6.29 -0.02 15.65
CA TYR A 6 -6.80 -0.42 14.34
C TYR A 6 -8.24 0.02 14.12
N LEU A 7 -9.10 -0.15 15.12
CA LEU A 7 -10.49 0.31 15.07
C LEU A 7 -10.57 1.83 14.92
N LEU A 8 -9.75 2.58 15.67
CA LEU A 8 -9.69 4.03 15.57
C LEU A 8 -9.26 4.49 14.17
N TYR A 9 -8.23 3.90 13.60
CA TYR A 9 -7.74 4.25 12.25
C TYR A 9 -8.73 3.87 11.15
N LEU A 10 -9.41 2.73 11.29
CA LEU A 10 -10.52 2.37 10.40
C LEU A 10 -11.62 3.43 10.44
N LEU A 11 -12.09 3.80 11.65
CA LEU A 11 -13.16 4.78 11.82
C LEU A 11 -12.77 6.16 11.27
N LEU A 12 -11.53 6.58 11.50
CA LEU A 12 -11.00 7.84 10.96
C LEU A 12 -10.96 7.82 9.43
N THR A 13 -10.40 6.75 8.85
CA THR A 13 -10.23 6.63 7.40
C THR A 13 -11.59 6.55 6.69
N LEU A 14 -12.50 5.71 7.20
CA LEU A 14 -13.87 5.60 6.69
C LEU A 14 -14.65 6.92 6.85
N GLY A 15 -14.49 7.59 8.00
CA GLY A 15 -15.15 8.86 8.29
C GLY A 15 -14.74 9.96 7.30
N ILE A 16 -13.45 10.09 7.00
CA ILE A 16 -12.95 11.04 5.98
C ILE A 16 -13.51 10.68 4.60
N LEU A 17 -13.40 9.42 4.19
CA LEU A 17 -13.83 8.96 2.87
C LEU A 17 -15.34 9.18 2.65
N VAL A 18 -16.17 8.83 3.63
CA VAL A 18 -17.62 9.03 3.53
C VAL A 18 -17.96 10.52 3.58
N THR A 19 -17.31 11.32 4.44
CA THR A 19 -17.58 12.76 4.51
C THR A 19 -17.31 13.45 3.17
N VAL A 20 -16.20 13.13 2.51
CA VAL A 20 -15.87 13.64 1.18
C VAL A 20 -16.89 13.18 0.14
N HIS A 21 -17.32 11.92 0.21
CA HIS A 21 -18.35 11.37 -0.66
C HIS A 21 -19.69 12.12 -0.51
N GLU A 22 -20.19 12.26 0.71
CA GLU A 22 -21.42 12.99 0.99
C GLU A 22 -21.28 14.47 0.58
N PHE A 23 -20.11 15.08 0.82
CA PHE A 23 -19.84 16.45 0.39
C PHE A 23 -19.97 16.60 -1.13
N GLY A 24 -19.58 15.59 -1.91
CA GLY A 24 -19.79 15.57 -3.37
C GLY A 24 -21.27 15.63 -3.76
N HIS A 25 -22.11 14.80 -3.14
CA HIS A 25 -23.56 14.85 -3.35
C HIS A 25 -24.14 16.20 -2.97
N PHE A 26 -23.76 16.71 -1.80
CA PHE A 26 -24.17 18.01 -1.29
C PHE A 26 -23.80 19.16 -2.22
N PHE A 27 -22.55 19.18 -2.68
CA PHE A 27 -22.02 20.24 -3.53
C PHE A 27 -22.77 20.31 -4.85
N VAL A 28 -22.99 19.15 -5.50
CA VAL A 28 -23.75 19.11 -6.77
C VAL A 28 -25.23 19.43 -6.55
N ALA A 29 -25.84 18.98 -5.45
CA ALA A 29 -27.22 19.31 -5.11
C ALA A 29 -27.41 20.84 -4.96
N ARG A 30 -26.50 21.50 -4.24
CA ARG A 30 -26.45 22.97 -4.10
C ARG A 30 -26.27 23.68 -5.44
N MET A 31 -25.44 23.16 -6.34
CA MET A 31 -25.25 23.73 -7.68
C MET A 31 -26.49 23.61 -8.55
N SER A 32 -27.27 22.53 -8.41
CA SER A 32 -28.53 22.33 -9.13
C SER A 32 -29.66 23.25 -8.64
N GLY A 33 -29.46 23.88 -7.48
CA GLY A 33 -30.42 24.76 -6.83
C GLY A 33 -31.46 24.01 -5.98
N VAL A 34 -31.28 22.71 -5.74
CA VAL A 34 -32.14 21.95 -4.81
C VAL A 34 -31.81 22.32 -3.37
N ASP A 35 -32.86 22.47 -2.58
CA ASP A 35 -32.72 22.69 -1.15
C ASP A 35 -32.25 21.41 -0.46
N VAL A 36 -31.10 21.52 0.18
CA VAL A 36 -30.59 20.49 1.07
C VAL A 36 -31.05 20.84 2.47
N VAL A 37 -31.85 19.97 3.08
CA VAL A 37 -32.39 20.17 4.42
C VAL A 37 -31.31 19.89 5.46
N ARG A 38 -30.55 18.80 5.27
CA ARG A 38 -29.54 18.35 6.24
C ARG A 38 -28.33 17.73 5.57
N PHE A 39 -27.16 18.07 6.07
CA PHE A 39 -25.90 17.40 5.80
C PHE A 39 -25.37 16.80 7.10
N SER A 40 -25.28 15.48 7.20
CA SER A 40 -24.87 14.80 8.43
C SER A 40 -23.59 14.02 8.23
N ILE A 41 -22.62 14.25 9.12
CA ILE A 41 -21.45 13.39 9.30
C ILE A 41 -21.76 12.46 10.48
N GLY A 42 -21.86 11.17 10.19
CA GLY A 42 -22.29 10.15 11.13
C GLY A 42 -23.81 10.01 11.27
N PHE A 43 -24.21 9.10 12.16
CA PHE A 43 -25.59 8.77 12.50
C PHE A 43 -25.90 8.98 13.99
N GLY A 44 -27.19 9.02 14.31
CA GLY A 44 -27.69 9.08 15.68
C GLY A 44 -27.93 10.51 16.17
N ARG A 45 -27.68 10.75 17.46
CA ARG A 45 -27.97 12.05 18.08
C ARG A 45 -26.97 13.10 17.60
N PRO A 46 -27.40 14.34 17.33
CA PRO A 46 -26.49 15.43 16.99
C PRO A 46 -25.62 15.75 18.22
N LEU A 47 -24.30 15.72 18.03
CA LEU A 47 -23.32 16.25 18.99
C LEU A 47 -23.17 17.77 18.80
N LEU A 48 -23.06 18.18 17.55
CA LEU A 48 -22.98 19.57 17.13
C LEU A 48 -23.88 19.76 15.92
N ASN A 49 -24.58 20.89 15.86
CA ASN A 49 -25.28 21.31 14.66
C ASN A 49 -25.07 22.81 14.38
N TYR A 50 -25.16 23.15 13.10
CA TYR A 50 -25.04 24.52 12.61
C TYR A 50 -25.90 24.66 11.35
N THR A 51 -26.75 25.68 11.30
CA THR A 51 -27.57 25.96 10.12
C THR A 51 -26.96 27.12 9.34
N ASP A 52 -26.73 26.92 8.05
CA ASP A 52 -26.16 27.97 7.21
C ASP A 52 -27.22 28.95 6.68
N SER A 53 -26.76 29.99 5.96
CA SER A 53 -27.63 31.03 5.43
C SER A 53 -28.62 30.55 4.37
N LYS A 54 -28.47 29.32 3.85
CA LYS A 54 -29.38 28.70 2.88
C LYS A 54 -30.31 27.69 3.56
N GLY A 55 -30.34 27.64 4.89
CA GLY A 55 -31.25 26.78 5.64
C GLY A 55 -30.83 25.31 5.73
N THR A 56 -29.61 24.94 5.31
CA THR A 56 -29.12 23.57 5.48
C THR A 56 -28.57 23.39 6.89
N GLU A 57 -29.07 22.37 7.60
CA GLU A 57 -28.54 21.94 8.89
C GLU A 57 -27.33 21.02 8.70
N PHE A 58 -26.15 21.48 9.12
CA PHE A 58 -24.93 20.67 9.21
C PHE A 58 -24.89 19.99 10.58
N VAL A 59 -24.79 18.66 10.60
CA VAL A 59 -24.80 17.86 11.83
C VAL A 59 -23.55 17.02 11.93
N LEU A 60 -22.89 17.06 13.08
CA LEU A 60 -21.92 16.06 13.50
C LEU A 60 -22.61 15.14 14.52
N ALA A 61 -22.76 13.86 14.20
CA ALA A 61 -23.53 12.92 15.00
C ALA A 61 -22.65 12.01 15.87
N THR A 62 -23.26 11.37 16.87
CA THR A 62 -22.57 10.50 17.85
C THR A 62 -21.88 9.28 17.25
N ILE A 63 -22.39 8.71 16.16
CA ILE A 63 -21.88 7.48 15.56
C ILE A 63 -21.13 7.85 14.28
N PRO A 64 -19.79 7.74 14.22
CA PRO A 64 -18.99 8.20 13.07
C PRO A 64 -19.03 7.24 11.86
N LEU A 65 -19.93 6.26 11.85
CA LEU A 65 -20.03 5.22 10.83
C LEU A 65 -20.92 5.67 9.68
N GLY A 66 -20.46 6.64 8.87
CA GLY A 66 -21.14 7.05 7.63
C GLY A 66 -21.56 8.52 7.61
N GLY A 67 -22.56 8.85 6.82
CA GLY A 67 -23.11 10.19 6.66
C GLY A 67 -24.29 10.17 5.68
N TYR A 68 -24.98 11.30 5.54
CA TYR A 68 -26.03 11.43 4.53
C TYR A 68 -26.28 12.90 4.16
N VAL A 69 -26.74 13.10 2.93
CA VAL A 69 -27.30 14.37 2.43
C VAL A 69 -28.80 14.23 2.22
N GLN A 70 -29.59 14.92 3.03
CA GLN A 70 -31.04 14.95 2.91
C GLN A 70 -31.48 16.12 2.03
N MET A 71 -32.01 15.79 0.86
CA MET A 71 -32.57 16.76 -0.08
C MET A 71 -34.07 16.90 0.15
N ARG A 72 -34.63 18.07 -0.15
CA ARG A 72 -36.06 18.31 -0.05
C ARG A 72 -36.79 17.57 -1.16
N GLU A 73 -37.73 16.71 -0.78
CA GLU A 73 -38.54 15.90 -1.70
C GLU A 73 -39.93 16.50 -1.93
N ASP A 74 -40.55 17.06 -0.89
CA ASP A 74 -41.90 17.63 -0.93
C ASP A 74 -41.91 19.06 -1.47
N GLU A 75 -42.97 19.40 -2.23
CA GLU A 75 -43.23 20.78 -2.66
C GLU A 75 -43.50 21.67 -1.43
N PRO A 76 -43.05 22.94 -1.43
CA PRO A 76 -43.34 23.86 -0.33
C PRO A 76 -44.85 24.04 -0.14
N ASP A 77 -45.29 24.13 1.12
CA ASP A 77 -46.68 24.45 1.47
C ASP A 77 -47.10 25.81 0.87
N GLU A 78 -48.40 26.07 0.74
CA GLU A 78 -48.92 27.28 0.08
C GLU A 78 -48.39 28.60 0.70
N GLU A 79 -47.96 28.58 1.97
CA GLU A 79 -47.38 29.71 2.70
C GLU A 79 -45.92 30.02 2.32
N ASP A 80 -45.18 29.05 1.74
CA ASP A 80 -43.77 29.16 1.36
C ASP A 80 -43.55 29.42 -0.15
N ARG A 81 -44.63 29.59 -0.93
CA ARG A 81 -44.61 29.76 -2.40
C ARG A 81 -43.79 30.95 -2.91
N ASP A 82 -43.50 31.95 -2.07
CA ASP A 82 -42.67 33.10 -2.44
C ASP A 82 -41.16 32.77 -2.49
N GLN A 83 -40.74 31.64 -1.91
CA GLN A 83 -39.41 31.08 -2.11
C GLN A 83 -39.49 30.06 -3.25
N ALA A 84 -38.76 30.29 -4.34
CA ALA A 84 -38.64 29.34 -5.45
C ALA A 84 -37.83 28.09 -5.02
N VAL A 85 -38.41 27.28 -4.14
CA VAL A 85 -37.82 26.06 -3.59
C VAL A 85 -37.83 24.99 -4.68
N ARG A 86 -36.65 24.57 -5.13
CA ARG A 86 -36.54 23.41 -6.02
C ARG A 86 -36.40 22.14 -5.21
N THR A 87 -37.27 21.20 -5.49
CA THR A 87 -37.25 19.86 -4.90
C THR A 87 -36.48 18.89 -5.79
N PHE A 88 -35.92 17.84 -5.21
CA PHE A 88 -35.20 16.83 -6.00
C PHE A 88 -36.05 16.21 -7.13
N PRO A 89 -37.34 15.87 -6.92
CA PRO A 89 -38.22 15.35 -7.99
C PRO A 89 -38.55 16.37 -9.09
N SER A 90 -38.32 17.67 -8.89
CA SER A 90 -38.51 18.69 -9.93
C SER A 90 -37.31 18.82 -10.88
N LEU A 91 -36.15 18.27 -10.52
CA LEU A 91 -34.94 18.35 -11.34
C LEU A 91 -35.04 17.55 -12.63
N SER A 92 -34.34 18.02 -13.67
CA SER A 92 -34.11 17.25 -14.88
C SER A 92 -33.32 15.97 -14.58
N VAL A 93 -33.49 14.95 -15.44
CA VAL A 93 -32.79 13.66 -15.32
C VAL A 93 -31.26 13.87 -15.26
N GLY A 94 -30.73 14.81 -16.04
CA GLY A 94 -29.31 15.14 -16.05
C GLY A 94 -28.79 15.62 -14.69
N TRP A 95 -29.54 16.47 -13.98
CA TRP A 95 -29.14 16.93 -12.65
C TRP A 95 -29.22 15.83 -11.60
N ARG A 96 -30.22 14.95 -11.66
CA ARG A 96 -30.30 13.80 -10.75
C ARG A 96 -29.13 12.84 -10.95
N ILE A 97 -28.75 12.58 -12.20
CA ILE A 97 -27.55 11.79 -12.52
C ILE A 97 -26.29 12.50 -12.01
N ALA A 98 -26.15 13.81 -12.23
CA ALA A 98 -25.00 14.56 -11.75
C ALA A 98 -24.88 14.51 -10.22
N ILE A 99 -25.98 14.65 -9.49
CA ILE A 99 -26.01 14.50 -8.03
C ILE A 99 -25.58 13.10 -7.62
N ALA A 100 -26.14 12.06 -8.25
CA ALA A 100 -25.78 10.66 -7.95
C ALA A 100 -24.29 10.35 -8.23
N LEU A 101 -23.69 10.99 -9.24
CA LEU A 101 -22.27 10.85 -9.55
C LEU A 101 -21.37 11.78 -8.71
N GLY A 102 -21.95 12.79 -8.04
CA GLY A 102 -21.22 13.80 -7.28
C GLY A 102 -20.34 13.20 -6.18
N GLY A 103 -20.87 12.25 -5.41
CA GLY A 103 -20.11 11.58 -4.36
C GLY A 103 -18.94 10.75 -4.88
N PRO A 104 -19.13 9.81 -5.83
CA PRO A 104 -18.02 9.11 -6.46
C PRO A 104 -16.97 10.06 -7.07
N ALA A 105 -17.39 11.09 -7.80
CA ALA A 105 -16.48 12.06 -8.41
C ALA A 105 -15.65 12.82 -7.36
N ALA A 106 -16.25 13.20 -6.22
CA ALA A 106 -15.53 13.83 -5.13
C ALA A 106 -14.45 12.93 -4.53
N ASN A 107 -14.69 11.62 -4.42
CA ASN A 107 -13.67 10.68 -3.96
C ASN A 107 -12.52 10.53 -4.96
N PHE A 108 -12.79 10.49 -6.27
CA PHE A 108 -11.73 10.49 -7.29
C PHE A 108 -10.89 11.77 -7.23
N PHE A 109 -11.54 12.93 -7.08
CA PHE A 109 -10.85 14.21 -6.92
C PHE A 109 -10.01 14.25 -5.63
N PHE A 110 -10.55 13.75 -4.52
CA PHE A 110 -9.84 13.68 -3.25
C PHE A 110 -8.62 12.75 -3.34
N ALA A 111 -8.76 11.56 -3.93
CA ALA A 111 -7.65 10.65 -4.17
C ALA A 111 -6.54 11.31 -5.01
N TRP A 112 -6.92 12.01 -6.09
CA TRP A 112 -5.98 12.77 -6.91
C TRP A 112 -5.24 13.84 -6.10
N MET A 113 -5.95 14.62 -5.27
CA MET A 113 -5.36 15.65 -4.43
C MET A 113 -4.38 15.06 -3.39
N VAL A 114 -4.73 13.93 -2.77
CA VAL A 114 -3.85 13.22 -1.83
C VAL A 114 -2.57 12.79 -2.54
N TYR A 115 -2.66 12.13 -3.70
CA TYR A 115 -1.46 11.73 -4.45
C TYR A 115 -0.63 12.93 -4.90
N TRP A 116 -1.26 14.02 -5.32
CA TRP A 116 -0.56 15.24 -5.68
C TRP A 116 0.28 15.77 -4.49
N VAL A 117 -0.30 15.86 -3.29
CA VAL A 117 0.41 16.30 -2.09
C VAL A 117 1.55 15.34 -1.74
N LEU A 118 1.31 14.02 -1.79
CA LEU A 118 2.33 13.01 -1.51
C LEU A 118 3.52 13.11 -2.46
N PHE A 119 3.27 13.25 -3.76
CA PHE A 119 4.34 13.39 -4.76
C PHE A 119 5.10 14.71 -4.64
N ALA A 120 4.42 15.80 -4.27
CA ALA A 120 5.05 17.11 -4.07
C ALA A 120 5.90 17.16 -2.78
N ALA A 121 5.40 16.58 -1.67
CA ALA A 121 6.14 16.45 -0.42
C ALA A 121 7.34 15.47 -0.56
N GLY A 122 7.15 14.47 -1.40
CA GLY A 122 8.08 13.40 -1.70
C GLY A 122 8.01 12.27 -0.68
N THR A 123 8.11 11.05 -1.17
CA THR A 123 7.99 9.82 -0.36
C THR A 123 9.30 9.03 -0.39
N THR A 124 9.62 8.39 0.72
CA THR A 124 10.77 7.48 0.80
C THR A 124 10.32 6.10 0.39
N VAL A 125 10.92 5.55 -0.66
CA VAL A 125 10.57 4.22 -1.19
C VAL A 125 11.75 3.28 -1.12
N VAL A 126 11.48 1.99 -0.93
CA VAL A 126 12.48 0.93 -1.03
C VAL A 126 12.84 0.70 -2.48
N VAL A 127 14.13 0.78 -2.80
CA VAL A 127 14.66 0.60 -4.15
C VAL A 127 14.56 -0.88 -4.55
N PRO A 128 14.10 -1.20 -5.77
CA PRO A 128 13.88 -2.58 -6.19
C PRO A 128 15.17 -3.26 -6.68
N VAL A 129 16.12 -3.50 -5.76
CA VAL A 129 17.38 -4.20 -6.06
C VAL A 129 17.20 -5.71 -5.94
N LEU A 130 17.47 -6.43 -7.03
CA LEU A 130 17.31 -7.87 -7.12
C LEU A 130 18.40 -8.62 -6.35
N GLY A 131 18.00 -9.67 -5.66
CA GLY A 131 18.89 -10.72 -5.17
C GLY A 131 19.26 -11.71 -6.25
N SER A 132 20.19 -12.60 -5.89
CA SER A 132 20.55 -13.71 -6.76
C SER A 132 19.42 -14.73 -6.73
N PRO A 133 18.76 -15.01 -7.86
CA PRO A 133 17.66 -15.94 -7.90
C PRO A 133 18.17 -17.39 -7.92
N ASP A 134 17.42 -18.29 -7.28
CA ASP A 134 17.71 -19.74 -7.28
C ASP A 134 17.72 -20.31 -8.71
N SER A 135 18.56 -21.31 -8.93
CA SER A 135 18.89 -21.81 -10.27
C SER A 135 17.70 -22.38 -11.06
N ASP A 136 16.65 -22.81 -10.36
CA ASP A 136 15.43 -23.40 -10.89
C ASP A 136 14.33 -22.36 -11.20
N THR A 137 14.55 -21.09 -10.87
CA THR A 137 13.55 -20.03 -11.03
C THR A 137 13.50 -19.44 -12.44
N VAL A 138 12.35 -18.84 -12.78
CA VAL A 138 12.12 -18.16 -14.06
C VAL A 138 13.10 -17.00 -14.27
N ALA A 139 13.36 -16.20 -13.22
CA ALA A 139 14.33 -15.11 -13.23
C ALA A 139 15.74 -15.61 -13.55
N HIS A 140 16.19 -16.68 -12.91
CA HIS A 140 17.52 -17.23 -13.15
C HIS A 140 17.67 -17.72 -14.60
N VAL A 141 16.67 -18.44 -15.11
CA VAL A 141 16.66 -18.94 -16.50
C VAL A 141 16.63 -17.78 -17.51
N ALA A 142 15.92 -16.69 -17.21
CA ALA A 142 15.89 -15.49 -18.04
C ALA A 142 17.25 -14.74 -18.07
N GLY A 143 18.17 -15.06 -17.16
CA GLY A 143 19.52 -14.48 -17.10
C GLY A 143 19.72 -13.45 -16.00
N ILE A 144 18.75 -13.26 -15.10
CA ILE A 144 18.91 -12.43 -13.90
C ILE A 144 19.94 -13.11 -12.99
N ARG A 145 20.84 -12.32 -12.40
CA ARG A 145 21.94 -12.81 -11.55
C ARG A 145 21.97 -12.12 -10.19
N GLY A 146 21.26 -11.01 -10.04
CA GLY A 146 21.22 -10.23 -8.81
C GLY A 146 22.21 -9.08 -8.79
N GLY A 147 21.91 -8.10 -7.93
CA GLY A 147 22.63 -6.83 -7.81
C GLY A 147 22.23 -5.78 -8.84
N GLU A 148 21.26 -6.08 -9.72
CA GLU A 148 20.64 -5.11 -10.63
C GLU A 148 19.35 -4.51 -10.04
N GLU A 149 19.08 -3.25 -10.34
CA GLU A 149 17.85 -2.57 -9.94
C GLU A 149 16.78 -2.72 -11.03
N ILE A 150 15.55 -3.11 -10.69
CA ILE A 150 14.43 -3.07 -11.63
C ILE A 150 14.01 -1.61 -11.86
N ILE A 151 14.11 -1.14 -13.09
CA ILE A 151 13.71 0.23 -13.46
C ILE A 151 12.36 0.27 -14.20
N GLN A 152 11.95 -0.84 -14.82
CA GLN A 152 10.71 -0.95 -15.57
C GLN A 152 10.16 -2.38 -15.55
N VAL A 153 8.85 -2.50 -15.47
CA VAL A 153 8.12 -3.76 -15.72
C VAL A 153 7.12 -3.50 -16.84
N ASP A 154 7.18 -4.31 -17.89
CA ASP A 154 6.55 -4.08 -19.18
C ASP A 154 6.86 -2.65 -19.69
N ASP A 155 5.86 -1.79 -19.81
CA ASP A 155 6.03 -0.39 -20.27
C ASP A 155 6.02 0.64 -19.12
N ALA A 156 5.86 0.18 -17.87
CA ALA A 156 5.67 1.04 -16.72
C ALA A 156 6.95 1.17 -15.88
N VAL A 157 7.35 2.41 -15.59
CA VAL A 157 8.51 2.72 -14.73
C VAL A 157 8.20 2.29 -13.29
N THR A 158 9.17 1.65 -12.63
CA THR A 158 8.98 1.09 -11.28
C THR A 158 10.04 1.56 -10.29
N PRO A 159 10.01 2.81 -9.80
CA PRO A 159 10.94 3.28 -8.77
C PRO A 159 10.89 2.55 -7.42
N SER A 160 9.97 1.61 -7.18
CA SER A 160 9.87 0.89 -5.90
C SER A 160 9.36 -0.54 -6.07
N TRP A 161 9.61 -1.38 -5.06
CA TRP A 161 9.03 -2.73 -4.98
C TRP A 161 7.50 -2.73 -5.00
N SER A 162 6.85 -1.72 -4.40
CA SER A 162 5.38 -1.58 -4.45
C SER A 162 4.89 -1.45 -5.89
N GLN A 163 5.60 -0.70 -6.72
CA GLN A 163 5.25 -0.52 -8.12
C GLN A 163 5.58 -1.75 -8.97
N VAL A 164 6.70 -2.44 -8.69
CA VAL A 164 6.97 -3.75 -9.30
C VAL A 164 5.82 -4.71 -9.02
N ASN A 165 5.42 -4.87 -7.75
CA ASN A 165 4.29 -5.71 -7.37
C ASN A 165 2.98 -5.33 -8.05
N MET A 166 2.72 -4.02 -8.20
CA MET A 166 1.54 -3.53 -8.90
C MET A 166 1.52 -3.91 -10.38
N GLN A 167 2.65 -3.77 -11.08
CA GLN A 167 2.75 -4.15 -12.49
C GLN A 167 2.66 -5.67 -12.67
N LEU A 168 3.28 -6.45 -11.78
CA LEU A 168 3.11 -7.90 -11.76
C LEU A 168 1.65 -8.30 -11.51
N ALA A 169 0.96 -7.65 -10.57
CA ALA A 169 -0.45 -7.93 -10.27
C ALA A 169 -1.35 -7.69 -11.48
N ALA A 170 -1.04 -6.70 -12.32
CA ALA A 170 -1.76 -6.45 -13.56
C ALA A 170 -1.69 -7.64 -14.54
N ARG A 171 -0.63 -8.46 -14.45
CA ARG A 171 -0.38 -9.63 -15.30
C ARG A 171 -0.95 -10.94 -14.75
N LEU A 172 -1.62 -10.92 -13.60
CA LEU A 172 -2.29 -12.08 -13.03
C LEU A 172 -3.28 -12.71 -14.03
N GLY A 173 -3.20 -14.04 -14.18
CA GLY A 173 -4.03 -14.82 -15.10
C GLY A 173 -3.65 -14.71 -16.58
N ASP A 174 -2.66 -13.89 -16.94
CA ASP A 174 -2.20 -13.77 -18.33
C ASP A 174 -1.22 -14.90 -18.70
N SER A 175 -1.10 -15.16 -20.01
CA SER A 175 -0.02 -15.96 -20.60
C SER A 175 0.85 -15.06 -21.49
N GLY A 176 2.11 -15.41 -21.69
CA GLY A 176 3.05 -14.68 -22.53
C GLY A 176 4.39 -14.47 -21.85
N LYS A 177 4.90 -13.24 -21.91
CA LYS A 177 6.15 -12.84 -21.26
C LYS A 177 5.93 -11.53 -20.51
N ILE A 178 6.56 -11.39 -19.36
CA ILE A 178 6.71 -10.13 -18.64
C ILE A 178 8.10 -9.61 -18.97
N LYS A 179 8.18 -8.37 -19.46
CA LYS A 179 9.46 -7.70 -19.67
C LYS A 179 9.90 -7.04 -18.36
N VAL A 180 11.09 -7.34 -17.89
CA VAL A 180 11.72 -6.68 -16.74
C VAL A 180 12.98 -6.00 -17.23
N THR A 181 12.97 -4.67 -17.23
CA THR A 181 14.16 -3.88 -17.54
C THR A 181 14.87 -3.54 -16.25
N THR A 182 16.14 -3.88 -16.17
CA THR A 182 16.99 -3.57 -15.02
C THR A 182 18.10 -2.60 -15.38
N SER A 183 18.72 -2.03 -14.36
CA SER A 183 19.96 -1.30 -14.50
C SER A 183 20.99 -1.72 -13.48
N ARG A 184 22.23 -1.88 -13.93
CA ARG A 184 23.40 -2.11 -13.08
C ARG A 184 24.51 -1.17 -13.53
N ARG A 185 24.94 -0.28 -12.62
CA ARG A 185 25.99 0.73 -12.90
C ARG A 185 25.72 1.58 -14.15
N GLY A 186 24.44 1.86 -14.44
CA GLY A 186 24.00 2.66 -15.60
C GLY A 186 23.82 1.87 -16.89
N GLU A 187 24.29 0.62 -16.96
CA GLU A 187 23.98 -0.27 -18.07
C GLU A 187 22.56 -0.80 -17.91
N ARG A 188 21.79 -0.85 -19.00
CA ARG A 188 20.43 -1.37 -19.01
C ARG A 188 20.41 -2.76 -19.62
N ALA A 189 19.68 -3.66 -18.98
CA ALA A 189 19.46 -5.01 -19.45
C ALA A 189 17.98 -5.34 -19.40
N ASP A 190 17.59 -6.27 -20.25
CA ASP A 190 16.21 -6.52 -20.61
C ASP A 190 15.98 -8.03 -20.45
N TYR A 191 15.10 -8.44 -19.50
CA TYR A 191 14.80 -9.84 -19.14
C TYR A 191 13.33 -10.22 -19.39
N TRP A 192 13.13 -11.38 -20.04
CA TRP A 192 11.84 -11.81 -20.58
C TRP A 192 11.39 -13.03 -19.77
N LEU A 193 10.53 -12.81 -18.79
CA LEU A 193 10.04 -13.85 -17.89
C LEU A 193 8.81 -14.54 -18.51
N PRO A 194 8.89 -15.80 -18.96
CA PRO A 194 7.73 -16.51 -19.46
C PRO A 194 6.69 -16.75 -18.37
N ILE A 195 5.43 -16.51 -18.71
CA ILE A 195 4.27 -16.75 -17.86
C ILE A 195 3.22 -17.54 -18.65
N ASP A 196 2.52 -18.46 -18.00
CA ASP A 196 1.38 -19.17 -18.61
C ASP A 196 0.24 -19.28 -17.60
N ARG A 197 -0.90 -18.67 -17.94
CA ARG A 197 -2.08 -18.53 -17.07
C ARG A 197 -1.66 -18.25 -15.62
N TRP A 198 -0.74 -17.31 -15.47
CA TRP A 198 0.11 -17.24 -14.31
C TRP A 198 -0.70 -16.88 -13.06
N HIS A 199 -0.66 -17.77 -12.06
CA HIS A 199 -1.48 -17.73 -10.85
C HIS A 199 -3.00 -17.66 -11.09
N ALA A 200 -3.48 -18.19 -12.21
CA ALA A 200 -4.91 -18.20 -12.50
C ALA A 200 -5.67 -18.99 -11.42
N GLY A 201 -6.56 -18.32 -10.69
CA GLY A 201 -7.38 -18.93 -9.64
C GLY A 201 -6.63 -19.29 -8.35
N VAL A 202 -5.37 -18.85 -8.19
CA VAL A 202 -4.61 -19.02 -6.94
C VAL A 202 -5.06 -17.97 -5.92
N ASP A 203 -5.25 -18.42 -4.67
CA ASP A 203 -5.56 -17.57 -3.52
C ASP A 203 -4.25 -16.91 -3.03
N ASP A 204 -4.24 -15.57 -2.90
CA ASP A 204 -3.11 -14.74 -2.44
C ASP A 204 -1.70 -15.17 -2.92
N PRO A 205 -1.41 -15.18 -4.23
CA PRO A 205 -0.13 -15.64 -4.76
C PRO A 205 1.01 -14.68 -4.41
N ASN A 206 2.15 -15.22 -3.99
CA ASN A 206 3.39 -14.45 -3.92
C ASN A 206 3.97 -14.26 -5.33
N LEU A 207 3.67 -13.10 -5.92
CA LEU A 207 4.00 -12.76 -7.30
C LEU A 207 5.51 -12.76 -7.53
N MET A 208 6.26 -12.13 -6.64
CA MET A 208 7.70 -11.98 -6.77
C MET A 208 8.41 -13.34 -6.70
N ASP A 209 8.14 -14.09 -5.64
CA ASP A 209 8.82 -15.37 -5.38
C ASP A 209 8.53 -16.38 -6.48
N SER A 210 7.31 -16.39 -7.02
CA SER A 210 6.96 -17.31 -8.13
C SER A 210 7.72 -17.06 -9.43
N LEU A 211 8.28 -15.86 -9.61
CA LEU A 211 9.16 -15.53 -10.72
C LEU A 211 10.64 -15.65 -10.35
N GLY A 212 10.96 -15.92 -9.08
CA GLY A 212 12.32 -15.85 -8.54
C GLY A 212 12.84 -14.42 -8.40
N LEU A 213 11.97 -13.42 -8.30
CA LEU A 213 12.38 -12.03 -8.10
C LEU A 213 12.57 -11.77 -6.61
N THR A 214 13.76 -12.01 -6.08
CA THR A 214 14.05 -11.82 -4.66
C THR A 214 14.54 -10.41 -4.37
N MET A 215 14.19 -9.87 -3.20
CA MET A 215 14.81 -8.64 -2.71
C MET A 215 16.20 -8.95 -2.17
N SER A 216 17.18 -8.10 -2.42
CA SER A 216 18.48 -8.19 -1.77
C SER A 216 18.87 -6.92 -1.06
N PHE A 217 19.31 -7.10 0.17
CA PHE A 217 19.93 -6.06 0.98
C PHE A 217 21.35 -6.46 1.29
N GLU A 218 22.23 -5.46 1.39
CA GLU A 218 23.59 -5.68 1.86
C GLU A 218 23.55 -6.23 3.30
N PRO A 219 24.47 -7.15 3.67
CA PRO A 219 24.51 -7.75 5.00
C PRO A 219 25.09 -6.78 6.04
N VAL A 220 24.48 -5.60 6.19
CA VAL A 220 24.91 -4.53 7.08
C VAL A 220 23.83 -4.27 8.11
N ILE A 221 24.19 -4.35 9.38
CA ILE A 221 23.28 -4.10 10.50
C ILE A 221 23.01 -2.60 10.60
N ALA A 222 21.76 -2.19 10.41
CA ALA A 222 21.33 -0.82 10.69
C ALA A 222 21.03 -0.61 12.17
N ARG A 223 20.37 -1.59 12.79
CA ARG A 223 19.87 -1.49 14.16
C ARG A 223 20.02 -2.82 14.86
N VAL A 224 20.41 -2.75 16.13
CA VAL A 224 20.42 -3.86 17.09
C VAL A 224 19.32 -3.57 18.11
N GLU A 225 18.48 -4.55 18.40
CA GLU A 225 17.41 -4.43 19.39
C GLU A 225 17.98 -4.49 20.81
N VAL A 226 17.51 -3.59 21.68
CA VAL A 226 17.91 -3.56 23.09
C VAL A 226 17.41 -4.82 23.80
N GLY A 227 18.29 -5.48 24.54
CA GLY A 227 18.04 -6.74 25.23
C GLY A 227 18.10 -7.99 24.35
N SER A 228 18.51 -7.85 23.07
CA SER A 228 18.61 -8.99 22.15
C SER A 228 19.88 -9.82 22.34
N VAL A 229 19.88 -11.05 21.82
CA VAL A 229 21.09 -11.89 21.77
C VAL A 229 22.17 -11.30 20.87
N ALA A 230 21.81 -10.49 19.87
CA ALA A 230 22.77 -9.72 19.08
C ALA A 230 23.47 -8.64 19.91
N GLU A 231 22.73 -7.90 20.75
CA GLU A 231 23.32 -6.92 21.68
C GLU A 231 24.25 -7.62 22.68
N ALA A 232 23.81 -8.73 23.27
CA ALA A 232 24.61 -9.52 24.21
C ALA A 232 25.86 -10.13 23.55
N GLY A 233 25.76 -10.57 22.29
CA GLY A 233 26.87 -11.04 21.46
C GLY A 233 27.78 -9.91 20.94
N GLY A 234 27.47 -8.66 21.29
CA GLY A 234 28.31 -7.50 20.99
C GLY A 234 28.24 -7.03 19.55
N LEU A 235 27.19 -7.39 18.78
CA LEU A 235 26.93 -6.81 17.47
C LEU A 235 26.56 -5.33 17.61
N LEU A 236 26.99 -4.52 16.64
CA LEU A 236 26.77 -3.08 16.63
C LEU A 236 26.14 -2.62 15.32
N SER A 237 25.46 -1.47 15.37
CA SER A 237 25.04 -0.76 14.16
C SER A 237 26.26 -0.41 13.30
N GLY A 238 26.17 -0.66 12.00
CA GLY A 238 27.24 -0.49 11.03
C GLY A 238 28.12 -1.72 10.83
N ASP A 239 27.98 -2.78 11.63
CA ASP A 239 28.67 -4.04 11.39
C ASP A 239 28.21 -4.64 10.04
N ARG A 240 29.17 -4.90 9.15
CA ARG A 240 28.94 -5.69 7.93
C ARG A 240 29.28 -7.14 8.22
N ILE A 241 28.31 -8.03 8.11
CA ILE A 241 28.54 -9.47 8.25
C ILE A 241 29.28 -9.96 7.01
N LEU A 242 30.40 -10.66 7.22
CA LEU A 242 31.23 -11.23 6.17
C LEU A 242 31.05 -12.74 6.06
N SER A 243 30.94 -13.43 7.19
CA SER A 243 30.74 -14.88 7.23
C SER A 243 30.09 -15.35 8.53
N ILE A 244 29.48 -16.54 8.49
CA ILE A 244 28.90 -17.26 9.62
C ILE A 244 29.44 -18.68 9.59
N ASN A 245 30.11 -19.14 10.65
CA ASN A 245 30.67 -20.50 10.70
C ASN A 245 31.52 -20.85 9.46
N ASP A 246 32.35 -19.90 9.02
CA ASP A 246 33.17 -19.95 7.79
C ASP A 246 32.43 -19.87 6.44
N ASP A 247 31.10 -19.89 6.43
CA ASP A 247 30.30 -19.68 5.22
C ASP A 247 30.19 -18.18 4.89
N VAL A 248 30.53 -17.81 3.66
CA VAL A 248 30.50 -16.41 3.21
C VAL A 248 29.06 -15.91 3.12
N VAL A 249 28.79 -14.78 3.76
CA VAL A 249 27.51 -14.08 3.68
C VAL A 249 27.61 -12.99 2.64
N THR A 250 26.78 -13.07 1.60
CA THR A 250 26.77 -12.10 0.49
C THR A 250 25.56 -11.17 0.53
N SER A 251 24.47 -11.61 1.15
CA SER A 251 23.23 -10.85 1.29
C SER A 251 22.69 -10.90 2.72
N TRP A 252 21.80 -9.96 3.04
CA TRP A 252 21.05 -10.00 4.29
C TRP A 252 20.15 -11.24 4.40
N THR A 253 19.60 -11.71 3.28
CA THR A 253 18.79 -12.93 3.25
C THR A 253 19.63 -14.14 3.66
N ASP A 254 20.86 -14.25 3.14
CA ASP A 254 21.80 -15.31 3.55
C ASP A 254 22.02 -15.28 5.06
N PHE A 255 22.24 -14.08 5.64
CA PHE A 255 22.40 -13.91 7.08
C PHE A 255 21.16 -14.38 7.86
N VAL A 256 19.96 -13.96 7.43
CA VAL A 256 18.71 -14.35 8.08
C VAL A 256 18.50 -15.86 8.01
N ASP A 257 18.79 -16.50 6.87
CA ASP A 257 18.61 -17.94 6.69
C ASP A 257 19.49 -18.74 7.66
N HIS A 258 20.76 -18.35 7.80
CA HIS A 258 21.66 -18.97 8.78
C HIS A 258 21.19 -18.76 10.23
N VAL A 259 20.73 -17.56 10.58
CA VAL A 259 20.21 -17.26 11.92
C VAL A 259 18.95 -18.07 12.23
N ARG A 260 18.02 -18.18 11.28
CA ARG A 260 16.77 -18.93 11.46
C ARG A 260 17.03 -20.43 11.63
N GLN A 261 17.97 -20.98 10.87
CA GLN A 261 18.37 -22.39 10.96
C GLN A 261 19.21 -22.68 12.22
N GLY A 262 20.04 -21.73 12.65
CA GLY A 262 20.94 -21.86 13.80
C GLY A 262 20.29 -21.67 15.17
N HIS A 263 19.00 -21.98 15.34
CA HIS A 263 18.35 -21.86 16.65
C HIS A 263 19.08 -22.71 17.71
N GLU A 264 19.30 -22.15 18.90
CA GLU A 264 20.01 -22.81 20.02
C GLU A 264 21.44 -23.27 19.71
N THR A 265 22.01 -22.81 18.59
CA THR A 265 23.38 -23.14 18.17
C THR A 265 24.22 -21.87 18.18
N GLU A 266 25.43 -21.94 18.71
CA GLU A 266 26.35 -20.81 18.66
C GLU A 266 26.78 -20.55 17.21
N LEU A 267 26.54 -19.33 16.73
CA LEU A 267 26.97 -18.87 15.42
C LEU A 267 28.20 -17.97 15.58
N VAL A 268 29.31 -18.34 14.94
CA VAL A 268 30.54 -17.53 14.91
C VAL A 268 30.48 -16.61 13.70
N LEU A 269 30.28 -15.32 13.97
CA LEU A 269 30.16 -14.27 12.98
C LEU A 269 31.53 -13.60 12.78
N ARG A 270 31.97 -13.48 11.52
CA ARG A 270 33.03 -12.54 11.16
C ARG A 270 32.38 -11.26 10.66
N VAL A 271 32.66 -10.13 11.31
CA VAL A 271 32.10 -8.84 10.96
C VAL A 271 33.18 -7.82 10.65
N ARG A 272 32.92 -6.93 9.68
CA ARG A 272 33.76 -5.77 9.37
C ARG A 272 33.22 -4.55 10.09
N ARG A 273 34.07 -3.95 10.93
CA ARG A 273 33.91 -2.66 11.59
C ARG A 273 34.79 -1.60 10.96
N GLN A 274 34.54 -0.34 11.30
CA GLN A 274 35.47 0.76 10.98
C GLN A 274 36.88 0.52 11.55
N THR A 275 36.99 -0.19 12.66
CA THR A 275 38.26 -0.48 13.36
C THR A 275 38.98 -1.74 12.89
N GLY A 276 38.36 -2.57 12.04
CA GLY A 276 38.93 -3.84 11.59
C GLY A 276 37.91 -4.97 11.50
N ASP A 277 38.39 -6.22 11.35
CA ASP A 277 37.52 -7.40 11.43
C ASP A 277 37.41 -7.82 12.90
N ALA A 278 36.24 -8.27 13.29
CA ALA A 278 35.99 -8.88 14.58
C ALA A 278 35.30 -10.24 14.39
N PHE A 279 35.59 -11.15 15.31
CA PHE A 279 34.85 -12.40 15.44
C PHE A 279 33.95 -12.29 16.67
N LEU A 280 32.67 -12.60 16.49
CA LEU A 280 31.64 -12.50 17.53
C LEU A 280 30.86 -13.81 17.57
N SER A 281 30.44 -14.20 18.77
CA SER A 281 29.55 -15.36 18.95
C SER A 281 28.16 -14.87 19.28
N VAL A 282 27.17 -15.34 18.54
CA VAL A 282 25.74 -15.07 18.82
C VAL A 282 25.03 -16.41 18.86
N MET A 283 24.27 -16.67 19.92
CA MET A 283 23.36 -17.81 19.99
C MET A 283 21.93 -17.30 19.73
N PRO A 284 21.34 -17.56 18.55
CA PRO A 284 19.99 -17.10 18.24
C PRO A 284 18.96 -17.61 19.26
N GLU A 285 18.06 -16.71 19.67
CA GLU A 285 16.92 -17.05 20.52
C GLU A 285 15.91 -17.89 19.74
N THR A 286 15.39 -18.96 20.35
CA THR A 286 14.31 -19.74 19.76
C THR A 286 13.00 -18.97 19.82
N ARG A 287 12.41 -18.71 18.65
CA ARG A 287 11.06 -18.14 18.52
C ARG A 287 10.16 -19.07 17.69
N GLN A 288 8.87 -18.83 17.79
CA GLN A 288 7.85 -19.60 17.09
C GLN A 288 6.96 -18.66 16.28
N ASP A 289 6.70 -19.03 15.03
CA ASP A 289 5.78 -18.31 14.15
C ASP A 289 4.33 -18.71 14.44
N ILE A 290 3.36 -18.00 13.86
CA ILE A 290 1.91 -18.19 14.08
C ILE A 290 1.46 -19.61 13.68
N ASP A 291 2.13 -20.21 12.69
CA ASP A 291 1.87 -21.56 12.20
C ASP A 291 2.53 -22.67 13.05
N GLY A 292 3.30 -22.28 14.09
CA GLY A 292 4.02 -23.19 14.97
C GLY A 292 5.46 -23.49 14.54
N THR A 293 5.95 -22.95 13.43
CA THR A 293 7.32 -23.14 12.94
C THR A 293 8.32 -22.51 13.91
N VAL A 294 9.33 -23.27 14.33
CA VAL A 294 10.39 -22.81 15.23
C VAL A 294 11.57 -22.27 14.41
N PHE A 295 12.12 -21.13 14.82
CA PHE A 295 13.26 -20.50 14.15
C PHE A 295 14.12 -19.68 15.12
N GLY A 296 15.39 -19.47 14.75
CA GLY A 296 16.32 -18.62 15.51
C GLY A 296 16.12 -17.13 15.23
N PHE A 297 16.26 -16.30 16.26
CA PHE A 297 16.10 -14.85 16.20
C PHE A 297 17.29 -14.15 16.86
N ALA A 298 17.94 -13.25 16.11
CA ALA A 298 19.11 -12.50 16.60
C ALA A 298 18.76 -11.10 17.16
N GLY A 299 17.68 -10.46 16.71
CA GLY A 299 17.33 -9.09 17.12
C GLY A 299 18.11 -7.99 16.39
N VAL A 300 18.29 -8.12 15.08
CA VAL A 300 18.94 -7.11 14.23
C VAL A 300 18.10 -6.78 13.00
N ALA A 301 18.25 -5.56 12.48
CA ALA A 301 17.59 -5.10 11.27
C ALA A 301 18.60 -4.59 10.22
N PRO A 302 18.36 -4.84 8.92
CA PRO A 302 19.27 -4.42 7.85
C PRO A 302 19.21 -2.92 7.58
N VAL A 303 20.26 -2.43 6.91
CA VAL A 303 20.16 -1.20 6.13
C VAL A 303 19.31 -1.49 4.88
N VAL A 304 18.11 -0.91 4.83
CA VAL A 304 17.23 -1.01 3.66
C VAL A 304 17.58 0.13 2.68
N PRO A 305 17.89 -0.18 1.40
CA PRO A 305 18.19 0.83 0.41
C PRO A 305 16.91 1.59 0.07
N THR A 306 16.83 2.83 0.53
CA THR A 306 15.71 3.72 0.24
C THR A 306 16.14 4.91 -0.60
N ARG A 307 15.25 5.40 -1.46
CA ARG A 307 15.41 6.69 -2.12
C ARG A 307 14.19 7.57 -1.89
N LYS A 308 14.42 8.87 -1.78
CA LYS A 308 13.33 9.85 -1.81
C LYS A 308 12.90 10.05 -3.26
N VAL A 309 11.63 9.78 -3.56
CA VAL A 309 10.99 10.13 -4.82
C VAL A 309 10.18 11.38 -4.56
N GLN A 310 10.60 12.49 -5.16
CA GLN A 310 9.92 13.77 -5.04
C GLN A 310 9.82 14.42 -6.42
N PHE A 311 8.69 15.04 -6.69
CA PHE A 311 8.42 15.75 -7.94
C PHE A 311 8.22 17.23 -7.66
N SER A 312 8.44 18.06 -8.67
CA SER A 312 8.00 19.46 -8.59
C SER A 312 6.48 19.55 -8.45
N VAL A 313 5.96 20.64 -7.89
CA VAL A 313 4.51 20.81 -7.68
C VAL A 313 3.71 20.62 -8.97
N GLY A 314 4.24 21.08 -10.11
CA GLY A 314 3.62 20.94 -11.43
C GLY A 314 3.66 19.50 -11.96
N GLU A 315 4.79 18.81 -11.85
CA GLU A 315 4.88 17.40 -12.23
C GLU A 315 4.02 16.51 -11.34
N ALA A 316 3.98 16.79 -10.04
CA ALA A 316 3.19 16.07 -9.05
C ALA A 316 1.69 16.11 -9.37
N LEU A 317 1.17 17.22 -9.92
CA LEU A 317 -0.22 17.32 -10.38
C LEU A 317 -0.52 16.24 -11.42
N TRP A 318 0.35 16.12 -12.42
CA TRP A 318 0.21 15.15 -13.51
C TRP A 318 0.41 13.72 -13.02
N ARG A 319 1.44 13.48 -12.20
CA ARG A 319 1.68 12.17 -11.56
C ARG A 319 0.49 11.70 -10.73
N GLY A 320 -0.18 12.62 -10.03
CA GLY A 320 -1.41 12.28 -9.29
C GLY A 320 -2.52 11.74 -10.21
N ILE A 321 -2.67 12.31 -11.42
CA ILE A 321 -3.68 11.84 -12.40
C ILE A 321 -3.29 10.45 -12.90
N GLU A 322 -2.02 10.27 -13.30
CA GLU A 322 -1.50 8.99 -13.77
C GLU A 322 -1.67 7.88 -12.72
N GLU A 323 -1.43 8.20 -11.44
CA GLU A 323 -1.59 7.24 -10.35
C GLU A 323 -3.06 6.83 -10.17
N VAL A 324 -3.99 7.81 -10.12
CA VAL A 324 -5.44 7.50 -10.03
C VAL A 324 -5.91 6.67 -11.23
N GLN A 325 -5.47 7.03 -12.45
CA GLN A 325 -5.79 6.26 -13.65
C GLN A 325 -5.24 4.84 -13.56
N SER A 326 -3.96 4.67 -13.20
CA SER A 326 -3.30 3.37 -13.09
C SER A 326 -4.01 2.45 -12.08
N LYS A 327 -4.31 2.97 -10.88
CA LYS A 327 -5.05 2.23 -9.85
C LYS A 327 -6.45 1.84 -10.34
N THR A 328 -7.15 2.75 -11.00
CA THR A 328 -8.49 2.49 -11.54
C THR A 328 -8.46 1.40 -12.60
N THR A 329 -7.55 1.49 -13.57
CA THR A 329 -7.41 0.49 -14.63
C THR A 329 -7.03 -0.88 -14.06
N LEU A 330 -6.13 -0.92 -13.08
CA LEU A 330 -5.78 -2.15 -12.38
C LEU A 330 -7.00 -2.75 -11.67
N THR A 331 -7.72 -1.96 -10.86
CA THR A 331 -8.90 -2.44 -10.12
C THR A 331 -9.98 -2.98 -11.07
N LEU A 332 -10.30 -2.25 -12.15
CA LEU A 332 -11.29 -2.71 -13.14
C LEU A 332 -10.79 -3.94 -13.91
N GLY A 333 -9.51 -3.99 -14.23
CA GLY A 333 -8.88 -5.14 -14.88
C GLY A 333 -8.95 -6.40 -14.00
N LEU A 334 -8.61 -6.28 -12.72
CA LEU A 334 -8.72 -7.37 -11.75
C LEU A 334 -10.17 -7.80 -11.55
N LEU A 335 -11.13 -6.87 -11.44
CA LEU A 335 -12.56 -7.20 -11.37
C LEU A 335 -13.03 -7.99 -12.59
N LYS A 336 -12.67 -7.54 -13.80
CA LYS A 336 -12.96 -8.27 -15.03
C LYS A 336 -12.36 -9.68 -15.02
N LYS A 337 -11.10 -9.82 -14.61
CA LYS A 337 -10.40 -11.10 -14.53
C LYS A 337 -11.02 -12.04 -13.48
N MET A 338 -11.51 -11.51 -12.36
CA MET A 338 -12.25 -12.28 -11.36
C MET A 338 -13.57 -12.83 -11.93
N VAL A 339 -14.34 -12.00 -12.66
CA VAL A 339 -15.58 -12.45 -13.33
C VAL A 339 -15.29 -13.53 -14.38
N LEU A 340 -14.15 -13.46 -15.06
CA LEU A 340 -13.70 -14.46 -16.04
C LEU A 340 -13.05 -15.71 -15.41
N GLY A 341 -12.93 -15.78 -14.07
CA GLY A 341 -12.29 -16.91 -13.37
C GLY A 341 -10.77 -16.99 -13.52
N LEU A 342 -10.12 -15.87 -13.89
CA LEU A 342 -8.67 -15.78 -14.05
C LEU A 342 -7.98 -15.29 -12.77
N VAL A 343 -8.71 -14.65 -11.84
CA VAL A 343 -8.20 -14.20 -10.54
C VAL A 343 -9.16 -14.70 -9.47
N SER A 344 -8.63 -15.11 -8.31
CA SER A 344 -9.46 -15.60 -7.21
C SER A 344 -10.36 -14.50 -6.62
N THR A 345 -11.63 -14.84 -6.39
CA THR A 345 -12.60 -14.00 -5.71
C THR A 345 -12.47 -14.05 -4.18
N ARG A 346 -11.70 -15.02 -3.64
CA ARG A 346 -11.44 -15.14 -2.20
C ARG A 346 -10.48 -14.07 -1.68
N ASN A 347 -9.82 -13.35 -2.58
CA ASN A 347 -8.95 -12.21 -2.27
C ASN A 347 -9.73 -10.93 -1.91
N LEU A 348 -11.08 -10.94 -1.97
CA LEU A 348 -11.88 -9.83 -1.47
C LEU A 348 -11.78 -9.74 0.05
N SER A 349 -11.00 -8.75 0.49
CA SER A 349 -10.76 -8.46 1.90
C SER A 349 -12.07 -8.19 2.65
N GLY A 350 -12.34 -8.97 3.70
CA GLY A 350 -13.45 -8.72 4.61
C GLY A 350 -13.22 -7.50 5.51
N PRO A 351 -14.25 -7.05 6.26
CA PRO A 351 -14.15 -5.85 7.11
C PRO A 351 -13.00 -5.87 8.13
N ILE A 352 -12.65 -7.06 8.64
CA ILE A 352 -11.55 -7.25 9.61
C ILE A 352 -10.20 -6.99 8.94
N THR A 353 -9.98 -7.50 7.73
CA THR A 353 -8.74 -7.30 6.97
C THR A 353 -8.55 -5.83 6.62
N ILE A 354 -9.63 -5.13 6.24
CA ILE A 354 -9.58 -3.68 5.96
C ILE A 354 -9.12 -2.90 7.20
N ALA A 355 -9.64 -3.24 8.39
CA ALA A 355 -9.25 -2.60 9.64
C ALA A 355 -7.76 -2.80 9.96
N LYS A 356 -7.26 -4.02 9.74
CA LYS A 356 -5.85 -4.37 9.92
C LYS A 356 -4.95 -3.59 8.96
N VAL A 357 -5.27 -3.61 7.66
CA VAL A 357 -4.50 -2.91 6.63
C VAL A 357 -4.47 -1.40 6.86
N ALA A 358 -5.59 -0.79 7.25
CA ALA A 358 -5.64 0.63 7.58
C ALA A 358 -4.74 0.95 8.79
N GLY A 359 -4.73 0.05 9.78
CA GLY A 359 -3.91 0.18 10.98
C GLY A 359 -2.41 0.04 10.72
N ASP A 360 -2.02 -0.99 9.98
CA ASP A 360 -0.63 -1.24 9.60
C ASP A 360 -0.08 -0.09 8.75
N SER A 361 -0.90 0.47 7.85
CA SER A 361 -0.51 1.63 7.02
C SER A 361 -0.26 2.89 7.86
N ALA A 362 -1.10 3.16 8.86
CA ALA A 362 -0.94 4.32 9.74
C ALA A 362 0.24 4.17 10.72
N GLN A 363 0.52 2.95 11.20
CA GLN A 363 1.69 2.68 12.05
C GLN A 363 3.01 2.74 11.27
N ALA A 364 3.00 2.34 10.00
CA ALA A 364 4.16 2.42 9.12
C ALA A 364 4.57 3.87 8.80
N GLY A 365 3.82 4.89 9.27
CA GLY A 365 4.20 6.30 9.16
C GLY A 365 4.23 6.83 7.73
N TRP A 366 3.31 6.35 6.90
CA TRP A 366 3.05 6.91 5.57
C TRP A 366 2.28 8.23 5.65
#